data_AF-A0A9X7BHW5-F1
#
_entry.id   AF-A0A9X7BHW5-F1
#
_cell.length_a   1.000
_cell.length_b   1.000
_cell.length_c   1.000
_cell.angle_alpha   90.00
_cell.angle_beta   90.00
_cell.angle_gamma   90.00
#
_symmetry.space_group_name_H-M   'P 1'
#
loop_
_entity.id
_entity.type
_entity.pdbx_description
1 polymer ?
#
loop_
_entity_poly.entity_id
_entity_poly.type
_entity_poly.pdbx_seq_one_letter_code
_entity_poly.pdbx_strand_id
1 'polypeptide(L)'
;MYNHPSYNASVLALILKLAQITQFDLANLLGTTQASISRYISGDQKLPSEKAELLNQIIGEHNLFLLQTFDGSMIAISNDLQKRLKTKEGD
;
A
#
# COMPACT_ATOMS: atom_id res chain seq x y z
N MET A 1 8.61 -1.41 16.89
CA MET A 1 7.55 -2.14 16.15
C MET A 1 7.76 -1.85 14.67
N TYR A 2 8.01 -2.86 13.84
CA TYR A 2 8.12 -2.65 12.40
C TYR A 2 6.73 -2.29 11.87
N ASN A 3 6.57 -1.09 11.31
CA ASN A 3 5.35 -0.73 10.59
C ASN A 3 5.36 -1.50 9.28
N HIS A 4 4.62 -2.61 9.22
CA HIS A 4 4.42 -3.31 7.96
C HIS A 4 3.66 -2.39 6.98
N PRO A 5 4.03 -2.40 5.69
CA PRO A 5 3.31 -1.62 4.69
C PRO A 5 1.83 -2.06 4.67
N SER A 6 0.93 -1.08 4.55
CA SER A 6 -0.51 -1.32 4.56
C SER A 6 -1.16 -0.74 3.32
N TYR A 7 -2.02 -1.55 2.70
CA TYR A 7 -2.75 -1.22 1.49
C TYR A 7 -4.24 -1.34 1.77
N ASN A 8 -4.96 -0.24 1.56
CA ASN A 8 -6.41 -0.25 1.54
C ASN A 8 -6.93 -0.54 0.12
N ALA A 9 -8.23 -0.75 -0.01
CA ALA A 9 -8.91 -1.00 -1.28
C ALA A 9 -8.61 0.07 -2.35
N SER A 10 -8.70 1.35 -1.96
CA SER A 10 -8.52 2.47 -2.88
C SER A 10 -7.10 2.57 -3.42
N VAL A 11 -6.08 2.39 -2.57
CA VAL A 11 -4.66 2.36 -2.97
C VAL A 11 -4.41 1.20 -3.95
N LEU A 12 -4.98 0.01 -3.70
CA LEU A 12 -4.85 -1.12 -4.63
C LEU A 12 -5.50 -0.81 -5.99
N ALA A 13 -6.68 -0.17 -5.99
CA ALA A 13 -7.34 0.26 -7.21
C ALA A 13 -6.51 1.32 -7.98
N LEU A 14 -5.88 2.25 -7.26
CA LEU A 14 -4.98 3.25 -7.85
C LEU A 14 -3.75 2.60 -8.49
N ILE A 15 -3.15 1.60 -7.84
CA ILE A 15 -2.01 0.85 -8.40
C ILE A 15 -2.39 0.22 -9.75
N LEU A 16 -3.52 -0.49 -9.83
CA LEU A 16 -3.96 -1.09 -11.09
C LEU A 16 -4.14 -0.03 -12.19
N LYS A 17 -4.81 1.08 -11.84
CA LYS A 17 -5.10 2.16 -12.78
C LYS A 17 -3.82 2.84 -13.30
N LEU A 18 -2.90 3.18 -12.41
CA LEU A 18 -1.69 3.94 -12.76
C LEU A 18 -0.62 3.08 -13.43
N ALA A 19 -0.46 1.82 -12.99
CA ALA A 19 0.45 0.88 -13.62
C ALA A 19 -0.11 0.27 -14.91
N GLN A 20 -1.39 0.50 -15.21
CA GLN A 20 -2.11 -0.06 -16.37
C GLN A 20 -2.05 -1.60 -16.40
N ILE A 21 -2.20 -2.23 -15.23
CA ILE A 21 -2.22 -3.68 -15.08
C ILE A 21 -3.60 -4.16 -14.65
N THR A 22 -3.91 -5.42 -14.98
CA THR A 22 -5.17 -6.04 -14.57
C THR A 22 -5.08 -6.64 -13.17
N GLN A 23 -6.23 -7.01 -12.58
CA GLN A 23 -6.25 -7.79 -11.34
C GLN A 23 -5.54 -9.14 -11.48
N PHE A 24 -5.55 -9.73 -12.68
CA PHE A 24 -4.87 -10.99 -12.96
C PHE A 24 -3.35 -10.81 -12.95
N ASP A 25 -2.84 -9.73 -13.54
CA ASP A 25 -1.41 -9.41 -13.51
C ASP A 25 -0.92 -9.19 -12.08
N LEU A 26 -1.68 -8.42 -11.29
CA LEU A 26 -1.36 -8.22 -9.87
C LEU A 26 -1.42 -9.54 -9.08
N ALA A 27 -2.35 -10.43 -9.41
CA ALA A 27 -2.45 -11.73 -8.77
C ALA A 27 -1.19 -12.58 -9.04
N ASN A 28 -0.68 -12.56 -10.28
CA ASN A 28 0.55 -13.26 -10.65
C ASN A 28 1.76 -12.68 -9.91
N LEU A 29 1.89 -11.35 -9.85
CA LEU A 29 2.97 -10.68 -9.13
C LEU A 29 2.98 -11.04 -7.63
N LEU A 30 1.81 -11.23 -7.04
CA LEU A 30 1.68 -11.52 -5.61
C LEU A 30 1.59 -13.02 -5.29
N GLY A 31 1.62 -13.90 -6.30
CA GLY A 31 1.44 -15.35 -6.09
C GLY A 31 0.10 -15.68 -5.45
N THR A 32 -0.99 -15.08 -5.94
CA THR A 32 -2.35 -15.31 -5.46
C THR A 32 -3.33 -15.43 -6.64
N THR A 33 -4.65 -15.40 -6.38
CA THR A 33 -5.68 -15.51 -7.42
C THR A 33 -6.31 -14.15 -7.73
N GLN A 34 -6.81 -13.98 -8.96
CA GLN A 34 -7.56 -12.78 -9.35
C GLN A 34 -8.80 -12.58 -8.46
N ALA A 35 -9.44 -13.66 -7.99
CA ALA A 35 -10.55 -13.58 -7.03
C ALA A 35 -10.12 -13.02 -5.67
N SER A 36 -8.92 -13.38 -5.19
CA SER A 36 -8.34 -12.78 -3.98
C SER A 36 -8.09 -11.28 -4.17
N ILE A 37 -7.49 -10.88 -5.29
CA ILE A 37 -7.27 -9.46 -5.62
C ILE A 37 -8.60 -8.69 -5.67
N SER A 38 -9.64 -9.28 -6.28
CA SER A 38 -10.96 -8.67 -6.30
C SER A 38 -11.51 -8.41 -4.89
N ARG A 39 -11.37 -9.35 -3.95
CA ARG A 39 -11.78 -9.17 -2.54
C ARG A 39 -10.96 -8.11 -1.82
N TYR A 40 -9.69 -7.95 -2.17
CA TYR A 40 -8.83 -6.91 -1.59
C TYR A 40 -9.23 -5.51 -2.07
N ILE A 41 -9.61 -5.40 -3.34
CA ILE A 41 -10.03 -4.13 -3.95
C ILE A 41 -11.46 -3.75 -3.56
N SER A 42 -12.35 -4.72 -3.31
CA SER A 42 -13.69 -4.42 -2.76
C SER A 42 -13.67 -4.06 -1.28
N GLY A 43 -12.58 -4.38 -0.57
CA GLY A 43 -12.48 -4.22 0.88
C GLY A 43 -13.11 -5.37 1.68
N ASP A 44 -13.63 -6.40 1.00
CA ASP A 44 -14.19 -7.61 1.66
C ASP A 44 -13.12 -8.36 2.45
N GLN A 45 -11.86 -8.28 2.01
CA GLN A 45 -10.73 -8.89 2.68
C GLN A 45 -9.54 -7.92 2.70
N LYS A 46 -8.79 -7.87 3.79
CA LYS A 46 -7.53 -7.11 3.84
C LYS A 46 -6.43 -7.84 3.07
N LEU A 47 -5.53 -7.09 2.44
CA LEU A 47 -4.31 -7.64 1.87
C LEU A 47 -3.45 -8.28 2.99
N PRO A 48 -3.08 -9.56 2.91
CA PRO A 48 -2.20 -10.19 3.90
C PRO A 48 -0.84 -9.48 3.97
N SER A 49 -0.23 -9.43 5.15
CA SER A 49 1.04 -8.71 5.39
C SER A 49 2.17 -9.17 4.47
N GLU A 50 2.32 -10.48 4.25
CA GLU A 50 3.30 -11.04 3.32
C GLU A 50 3.14 -10.47 1.90
N LYS A 51 1.88 -10.33 1.44
CA LYS A 51 1.58 -9.78 0.10
C LYS A 51 1.77 -8.26 0.06
N ALA A 52 1.51 -7.58 1.16
CA ALA A 52 1.80 -6.16 1.30
C ALA A 52 3.32 -5.87 1.26
N GLU A 53 4.13 -6.71 1.89
CA GLU A 53 5.59 -6.63 1.85
C GLU A 53 6.11 -6.84 0.43
N LEU A 54 5.65 -7.90 -0.25
CA LEU A 54 6.00 -8.18 -1.64
C LEU A 54 5.60 -7.04 -2.57
N LEU A 55 4.38 -6.51 -2.42
CA LEU A 55 3.95 -5.35 -3.21
C LEU A 55 4.82 -4.12 -2.93
N ASN A 56 5.20 -3.88 -1.67
CA ASN A 56 6.08 -2.77 -1.30
C ASN A 56 7.50 -2.94 -1.85
N GLN A 57 8.01 -4.16 -1.98
CA GLN A 57 9.29 -4.42 -2.65
C GLN A 57 9.24 -4.08 -4.15
N ILE A 58 8.08 -4.27 -4.80
CA ILE A 58 7.88 -3.96 -6.22
C ILE A 58 7.74 -2.45 -6.46
N ILE A 59 6.87 -1.79 -5.70
CA ILE A 59 6.52 -0.38 -5.97
C ILE A 59 7.40 0.61 -5.19
N GLY A 60 8.01 0.19 -4.09
CA GLY A 60 8.82 1.03 -3.20
C GLY A 60 8.00 1.89 -2.22
N GLU A 61 8.59 2.15 -1.05
CA GLU A 61 7.95 2.91 0.04
C GLU A 61 7.55 4.33 -0.37
N HIS A 62 8.34 4.98 -1.23
CA HIS A 62 8.05 6.34 -1.69
C HIS A 62 6.76 6.39 -2.52
N ASN A 63 6.55 5.44 -3.43
CA ASN A 63 5.34 5.39 -4.23
C ASN A 63 4.12 5.04 -3.36
N LEU A 64 4.29 4.13 -2.39
CA LEU A 64 3.23 3.84 -1.42
C LEU A 64 2.81 5.11 -0.65
N PHE A 65 3.76 5.92 -0.18
CA PHE A 65 3.48 7.18 0.49
C PHE A 65 2.70 8.17 -0.40
N LEU A 66 3.12 8.34 -1.67
CA LEU A 66 2.43 9.22 -2.63
C LEU A 66 1.00 8.75 -2.91
N LEU A 67 0.81 7.43 -3.09
CA LEU A 67 -0.51 6.84 -3.33
C LEU A 67 -1.46 7.03 -2.15
N GLN A 68 -0.98 6.79 -0.91
CA GLN A 68 -1.78 7.02 0.30
C GLN A 68 -2.14 8.50 0.49
N THR A 69 -1.22 9.40 0.15
CA THR A 69 -1.46 10.85 0.21
C THR A 69 -2.50 11.28 -0.83
N PHE A 70 -2.39 10.76 -2.06
CA PHE A 70 -3.33 11.04 -3.14
C PHE A 70 -4.74 10.49 -2.84
N ASP A 71 -4.83 9.34 -2.17
CA ASP A 71 -6.09 8.74 -1.68
C ASP A 71 -6.75 9.54 -0.55
N GLY A 72 -6.22 10.73 -0.21
CA GLY A 72 -6.78 11.62 0.81
C GLY A 72 -6.46 11.20 2.24
N SER A 73 -5.54 10.25 2.45
CA SER A 73 -5.13 9.83 3.78
C SER A 73 -4.19 10.85 4.41
N MET A 74 -4.75 11.91 5.00
CA MET A 74 -4.01 12.86 5.83
C MET A 74 -3.27 12.19 7.01
N ILE A 75 -3.67 10.96 7.35
CA ILE A 75 -2.98 10.09 8.32
C ILE A 75 -1.55 9.76 7.86
N ALA A 76 -1.32 9.54 6.56
CA ALA A 76 0.01 9.24 6.03
C ALA A 76 0.96 10.45 6.23
N ILE A 77 0.47 11.66 5.90
CA ILE A 77 1.20 12.91 6.15
C ILE A 77 1.46 13.10 7.65
N SER A 78 0.42 12.96 8.49
CA SER A 78 0.53 13.12 9.94
C SER A 78 1.57 12.17 10.54
N ASN A 79 1.58 10.90 10.14
CA ASN A 79 2.51 9.90 10.65
C ASN A 79 3.96 10.19 10.23
N ASP A 80 4.19 10.61 8.97
CA ASP A 80 5.52 10.99 8.49
C ASP A 80 6.04 12.23 9.24
N LEU A 81 5.20 13.26 9.41
CA LEU A 81 5.55 14.45 10.18
C LEU A 81 5.90 14.11 11.63
N GLN A 82 5.07 13.30 12.31
CA GLN A 82 5.35 12.87 13.69
C GLN A 82 6.67 12.11 13.79
N LYS A 83 6.97 11.21 12.84
CA LYS A 83 8.24 10.47 12.81
C LYS A 83 9.42 11.43 12.72
N ARG A 84 9.40 12.37 11.76
CA ARG A 84 10.51 13.31 11.49
C ARG A 84 10.74 14.31 12.61
N LEU A 85 9.67 14.85 13.19
CA LEU A 85 9.78 15.86 14.24
C LEU A 85 10.17 15.25 15.59
N LYS A 86 9.73 14.03 15.90
CA LYS A 86 10.18 13.32 17.12
C LYS A 86 11.65 12.92 17.07
N THR A 87 12.19 12.59 15.90
CA THR A 87 13.63 12.31 15.74
C THR A 87 14.53 13.55 15.90
N LYS A 88 13.97 14.77 15.92
CA LYS A 88 14.74 16.00 16.12
C LYS A 88 14.94 16.40 17.59
N GLU A 89 14.24 15.77 18.54
CA GLU A 89 14.34 16.12 19.97
C GLU A 89 15.45 15.36 20.71
N GLY A 90 16.38 14.71 19.99
CA GLY A 90 17.43 13.86 20.58
C GLY A 90 18.82 13.92 19.95
N ASP A 91 19.10 14.94 19.11
CA ASP A 91 20.44 15.24 18.59
C ASP A 91 20.95 16.59 19.14
#